data_AF-A0A2G2CL37-F1
#
_entry.id   AF-A0A2G2CL37-F1
#
_cell.length_a   1.000
_cell.length_b   1.000
_cell.length_c   1.000
_cell.angle_alpha   90.00
_cell.angle_beta   90.00
_cell.angle_gamma   90.00
#
_symmetry.space_group_name_H-M   'P 1'
#
loop_
_entity.id
_entity.type
_entity.pdbx_description
1 polymer ?
#
loop_
_entity_poly.entity_id
_entity_poly.type
_entity_poly.pdbx_seq_one_letter_code
_entity_poly.pdbx_strand_id
1 'polypeptide(L)'
;MKKFVIAIGVCLGIFSCAPKKQNIIAIDVLLIPSEEMYAQSLQLNSFINQNNPETIQLDENHVPHITLLQCFIKEEDLTSVTNALEVDNIFEGLFETIKNDSLNAKSLFYYEDKEESFAMVAVEKSNFLMKLHEKIIELIQPYTVKNGSQVSFIQTRMEALSVNLL
;
A
#
# COMPACT_ATOMS: atom_id res chain seq x y z
N MET A 1 -66.76 24.71 31.58
CA MET A 1 -65.58 24.67 32.48
C MET A 1 -64.46 23.91 31.79
N LYS A 2 -63.30 24.57 31.68
CA LYS A 2 -61.92 24.13 31.35
C LYS A 2 -61.71 22.94 30.40
N LYS A 3 -61.32 23.25 29.15
CA LYS A 3 -60.63 22.32 28.23
C LYS A 3 -59.17 22.21 28.67
N PHE A 4 -58.70 21.01 29.01
CA PHE A 4 -57.29 20.74 29.24
C PHE A 4 -56.60 20.50 27.90
N VAL A 5 -55.55 21.28 27.61
CA VAL A 5 -54.63 21.02 26.50
C VAL A 5 -53.37 20.43 27.13
N ILE A 6 -53.10 19.16 26.86
CA ILE A 6 -51.85 18.50 27.22
C ILE A 6 -50.87 18.79 26.09
N ALA A 7 -49.89 19.65 26.35
CA ALA A 7 -48.75 19.83 25.46
C ALA A 7 -47.73 18.72 25.73
N ILE A 8 -47.62 17.76 24.82
CA ILE A 8 -46.52 16.78 24.82
C ILE A 8 -45.33 17.49 24.15
N GLY A 9 -44.37 17.92 24.96
CA GLY A 9 -43.08 18.41 24.47
C GLY A 9 -42.23 17.22 24.01
N VAL A 10 -42.17 17.01 22.69
CA VAL A 10 -41.16 16.13 22.09
C VAL A 10 -39.85 16.91 22.08
N CYS A 11 -39.01 16.70 23.09
CA CYS A 11 -37.61 17.06 23.01
C CYS A 11 -36.93 16.13 22.00
N LEU A 12 -36.93 16.52 20.72
CA LEU A 12 -36.01 16.01 19.72
C LEU A 12 -34.61 16.49 20.11
N GLY A 13 -33.96 15.74 21.00
CA GLY A 13 -32.53 15.83 21.22
C GLY A 13 -31.85 15.50 19.90
N ILE A 14 -31.40 16.54 19.20
CA ILE A 14 -30.51 16.40 18.06
C ILE A 14 -29.19 15.90 18.64
N PHE A 15 -29.04 14.58 18.77
CA PHE A 15 -27.71 13.98 18.82
C PHE A 15 -27.07 14.33 17.48
N SER A 16 -26.34 15.44 17.47
CA SER A 16 -25.45 15.79 16.38
C SER A 16 -24.32 14.77 16.39
N CYS A 17 -24.60 13.60 15.83
CA CYS A 17 -23.58 12.66 15.41
C CYS A 17 -22.91 13.32 14.21
N ALA A 18 -21.98 14.24 14.46
CA ALA A 18 -21.10 14.73 13.43
C ALA A 18 -20.33 13.50 12.92
N PRO A 19 -20.43 13.14 11.63
CA PRO A 19 -19.68 12.01 11.12
C PRO A 19 -18.19 12.26 11.39
N LYS A 20 -17.54 11.36 12.14
CA LYS A 20 -16.09 11.38 12.32
C LYS A 20 -15.48 11.41 10.91
N LYS A 21 -14.69 12.45 10.62
CA LYS A 21 -14.01 12.60 9.34
C LYS A 21 -13.16 11.34 9.14
N GLN A 22 -13.55 10.49 8.19
CA GLN A 22 -12.80 9.29 7.85
C GLN A 22 -11.61 9.73 7.01
N ASN A 23 -10.42 9.66 7.60
CA ASN A 23 -9.18 9.87 6.88
C ASN A 23 -8.91 8.64 6.02
N ILE A 24 -8.78 8.83 4.71
CA ILE A 24 -8.41 7.79 3.76
C ILE A 24 -6.94 7.95 3.46
N ILE A 25 -6.17 6.88 3.59
CA ILE A 25 -4.75 6.83 3.28
C ILE A 25 -4.47 5.84 2.14
N ALA A 26 -3.43 6.10 1.37
CA ALA A 26 -2.85 5.16 0.43
C ALA A 26 -1.88 4.24 1.18
N ILE A 27 -1.92 2.94 0.88
CA ILE A 27 -0.96 1.96 1.37
C ILE A 27 -0.34 1.21 0.21
N ASP A 28 0.90 0.75 0.42
CA ASP A 28 1.62 -0.12 -0.49
C ASP A 28 2.13 -1.34 0.30
N VAL A 29 1.76 -2.53 -0.14
CA VAL A 29 2.31 -3.80 0.33
C VAL A 29 3.32 -4.26 -0.71
N LEU A 30 4.57 -4.38 -0.28
CA LEU A 30 5.70 -4.57 -1.18
C LEU A 30 6.69 -5.62 -0.66
N LEU A 31 7.53 -6.13 -1.56
CA LEU A 31 8.71 -6.93 -1.23
C LEU A 31 9.97 -6.12 -1.45
N ILE A 32 10.91 -6.24 -0.51
CA ILE A 32 12.27 -5.76 -0.71
C ILE A 32 13.06 -6.85 -1.45
N PRO A 33 13.71 -6.51 -2.58
CA PRO A 33 14.50 -7.48 -3.33
C PRO A 33 15.75 -7.90 -2.52
N SER A 34 16.42 -8.97 -2.97
CA SER A 34 17.71 -9.38 -2.39
C SER A 34 18.72 -8.24 -2.45
N GLU A 35 19.72 -8.24 -1.56
CA GLU A 35 20.77 -7.21 -1.51
C GLU A 35 21.46 -7.02 -2.87
N GLU A 36 21.70 -8.10 -3.60
CA GLU A 36 22.28 -8.06 -4.95
C GLU A 36 21.38 -7.30 -5.93
N MET A 37 20.10 -7.67 -6.00
CA MET A 37 19.14 -7.02 -6.91
C MET A 37 18.85 -5.57 -6.49
N TYR A 38 18.87 -5.29 -5.18
CA TYR A 38 18.78 -3.94 -4.64
C TYR A 38 19.95 -3.08 -5.13
N ALA A 39 21.18 -3.56 -4.99
CA ALA A 39 22.37 -2.86 -5.46
C ALA A 39 22.37 -2.64 -6.98
N GLN A 40 21.98 -3.65 -7.76
CA GLN A 40 21.84 -3.53 -9.22
C GLN A 40 20.78 -2.49 -9.61
N SER A 41 19.66 -2.42 -8.88
CA SER A 41 18.60 -1.44 -9.10
C SER A 41 19.10 -0.01 -8.86
N LEU A 42 19.87 0.22 -7.79
CA LEU A 42 20.49 1.51 -7.51
C LEU A 42 21.50 1.90 -8.60
N GLN A 43 22.32 0.96 -9.07
CA GLN A 43 23.30 1.22 -10.12
C GLN A 43 22.62 1.62 -11.43
N LEU A 44 21.58 0.90 -11.84
CA LEU A 44 20.82 1.20 -13.05
C LEU A 44 20.12 2.56 -12.95
N ASN A 45 19.48 2.84 -11.81
CA ASN A 45 18.84 4.14 -11.57
C ASN A 45 19.84 5.29 -11.60
N SER A 46 21.04 5.12 -11.03
CA SER A 46 22.12 6.11 -11.12
C SER A 46 22.53 6.38 -12.57
N PHE A 47 22.65 5.34 -13.39
CA PHE A 47 22.96 5.49 -14.81
C PHE A 47 21.86 6.23 -15.58
N ILE A 48 20.59 5.97 -15.28
CA ILE A 48 19.45 6.70 -15.87
C ILE A 48 19.51 8.18 -15.46
N ASN A 49 19.69 8.47 -14.17
CA ASN A 49 19.74 9.84 -13.64
C ASN A 49 20.91 10.66 -14.20
N GLN A 50 22.06 10.04 -14.47
CA GLN A 50 23.20 10.73 -15.09
C GLN A 50 22.87 11.28 -16.48
N ASN A 51 22.01 10.59 -17.23
CA ASN A 51 21.60 10.99 -18.57
C ASN A 51 20.31 11.82 -18.55
N ASN A 52 19.44 11.62 -17.54
CA ASN A 52 18.14 12.26 -17.38
C ASN A 52 17.94 12.69 -15.90
N PRO A 53 18.47 13.84 -15.45
CA PRO A 53 18.52 14.21 -14.03
C PRO A 53 17.17 14.56 -13.40
N GLU A 54 16.12 14.69 -14.20
CA GLU A 54 14.76 14.98 -13.72
C GLU A 54 13.99 13.70 -13.31
N THR A 55 14.56 12.51 -13.53
CA THR A 55 13.91 11.25 -13.12
C THR A 55 13.98 11.01 -11.62
N ILE A 56 13.11 10.15 -11.09
CA ILE A 56 13.14 9.77 -9.67
C ILE A 56 14.48 9.09 -9.37
N GLN A 57 15.16 9.59 -8.34
CA GLN A 57 16.32 8.95 -7.76
C GLN A 57 15.86 7.91 -6.73
N LEU A 58 16.32 6.67 -6.89
CA LEU A 58 16.16 5.66 -5.85
C LEU A 58 17.09 5.99 -4.69
N ASP A 59 16.50 6.19 -3.53
CA ASP A 59 17.15 6.59 -2.29
C ASP A 59 16.37 6.05 -1.09
N GLU A 60 16.67 6.54 0.11
CA GLU A 60 15.94 6.19 1.33
C GLU A 60 14.42 6.43 1.21
N ASN A 61 13.99 7.43 0.43
CA ASN A 61 12.58 7.78 0.25
C ASN A 61 11.92 7.03 -0.92
N HIS A 62 12.71 6.49 -1.84
CA HIS A 62 12.26 5.70 -2.99
C HIS A 62 13.11 4.43 -3.11
N VAL A 63 12.89 3.50 -2.19
CA VAL A 63 13.68 2.26 -2.17
C VAL A 63 13.29 1.35 -3.35
N PRO A 64 14.25 0.60 -3.94
CA PRO A 64 13.93 -0.52 -4.81
C PRO A 64 12.98 -1.50 -4.12
N HIS A 65 11.84 -1.78 -4.76
CA HIS A 65 10.83 -2.72 -4.24
C HIS A 65 10.03 -3.37 -5.37
N ILE A 66 9.30 -4.43 -5.02
CA ILE A 66 8.30 -5.07 -5.89
C ILE A 66 6.94 -4.85 -5.24
N THR A 67 6.09 -4.04 -5.87
CA THR A 67 4.70 -3.82 -5.42
C THR A 67 3.89 -5.10 -5.56
N LEU A 68 3.24 -5.53 -4.47
CA LEU A 68 2.26 -6.61 -4.47
C LEU A 68 0.83 -6.06 -4.48
N LEU A 69 0.55 -4.99 -3.71
CA LEU A 69 -0.75 -4.34 -3.73
C LEU A 69 -0.62 -2.88 -3.33
N GLN A 70 -1.14 -1.98 -4.16
CA GLN A 70 -1.39 -0.59 -3.80
C GLN A 70 -2.89 -0.35 -3.75
N CYS A 71 -3.38 0.19 -2.63
CA CYS A 71 -4.79 0.50 -2.48
C CYS A 71 -5.03 1.65 -1.48
N PHE A 72 -6.28 2.03 -1.32
CA PHE A 72 -6.70 2.99 -0.31
C PHE A 72 -7.44 2.26 0.81
N ILE A 73 -7.19 2.67 2.05
CA ILE A 73 -7.92 2.21 3.23
C ILE A 73 -8.32 3.40 4.09
N LYS A 74 -9.19 3.18 5.08
CA LYS A 74 -9.35 4.15 6.17
C LYS A 74 -8.15 4.04 7.10
N GLU A 75 -7.65 5.18 7.57
CA GLU A 75 -6.51 5.24 8.51
C GLU A 75 -6.77 4.41 9.78
N GLU A 76 -8.02 4.40 10.26
CA GLU A 76 -8.42 3.61 11.43
C GLU A 76 -8.37 2.08 11.22
N ASP A 77 -8.33 1.62 9.97
CA ASP A 77 -8.21 0.20 9.63
C ASP A 77 -6.74 -0.25 9.50
N LEU A 78 -5.76 0.67 9.55
CA LEU A 78 -4.34 0.34 9.33
C LEU A 78 -3.84 -0.76 10.28
N THR A 79 -4.14 -0.65 11.58
CA THR A 79 -3.78 -1.68 12.57
C THR A 79 -4.43 -3.03 12.26
N SER A 80 -5.68 -3.03 11.79
CA SER A 80 -6.38 -4.27 11.41
C SER A 80 -5.73 -4.91 10.19
N VAL A 81 -5.32 -4.11 9.20
CA VAL A 81 -4.58 -4.57 8.02
C VAL A 81 -3.23 -5.17 8.42
N THR A 82 -2.45 -4.48 9.24
CA THR A 82 -1.16 -5.00 9.73
C THR A 82 -1.33 -6.30 10.50
N ASN A 83 -2.29 -6.36 11.42
CA ASN A 83 -2.59 -7.57 12.17
C ASN A 83 -3.05 -8.71 11.26
N ALA A 84 -3.87 -8.44 10.24
CA ALA A 84 -4.31 -9.47 9.31
C ALA A 84 -3.13 -10.07 8.53
N LEU A 85 -2.16 -9.23 8.15
CA LEU A 85 -0.94 -9.65 7.46
C LEU A 85 -0.02 -10.48 8.35
N GLU A 86 0.02 -10.18 9.65
CA GLU A 86 0.80 -10.92 10.66
C GLU A 86 0.11 -12.23 11.10
N VAL A 87 -1.18 -12.19 11.45
CA VAL A 87 -1.94 -13.29 12.08
C VAL A 87 -2.24 -14.43 11.11
N ASP A 88 -2.49 -14.15 9.84
CA ASP A 88 -2.77 -15.21 8.85
C ASP A 88 -1.52 -15.96 8.41
N ASN A 89 -0.40 -15.74 9.12
CA ASN A 89 0.91 -16.33 8.88
C ASN A 89 1.25 -16.31 7.40
N ILE A 90 0.79 -15.25 6.71
CA ILE A 90 1.01 -15.10 5.27
C ILE A 90 2.50 -15.18 5.05
N PHE A 91 3.27 -14.46 5.87
CA PHE A 91 4.72 -14.41 5.86
C PHE A 91 5.40 -15.66 6.43
N GLU A 92 4.91 -16.29 7.51
CA GLU A 92 5.53 -17.54 8.02
C GLU A 92 5.43 -18.70 7.02
N GLY A 93 4.25 -18.94 6.43
CA GLY A 93 4.10 -19.89 5.32
C GLY A 93 4.86 -19.47 4.06
N LEU A 94 5.10 -18.16 3.90
CA LEU A 94 5.93 -17.59 2.84
C LEU A 94 7.40 -17.95 3.02
N PHE A 95 7.97 -17.74 4.21
CA PHE A 95 9.40 -17.95 4.47
C PHE A 95 9.79 -19.42 4.32
N GLU A 96 8.92 -20.36 4.72
CA GLU A 96 9.14 -21.79 4.47
C GLU A 96 9.10 -22.14 2.97
N THR A 97 8.29 -21.43 2.18
CA THR A 97 8.16 -21.63 0.73
C THR A 97 9.27 -20.92 -0.07
N ILE A 98 9.71 -19.73 0.38
CA ILE A 98 10.74 -18.89 -0.27
C ILE A 98 12.15 -19.45 -0.06
N LYS A 99 12.42 -20.24 0.99
CA LYS A 99 13.79 -20.71 1.28
C LYS A 99 14.48 -21.37 0.07
N ASN A 100 13.71 -21.90 -0.89
CA ASN A 100 14.21 -22.50 -2.12
C ASN A 100 13.63 -21.87 -3.41
N ASP A 101 12.92 -20.74 -3.34
CA ASP A 101 12.35 -20.06 -4.50
C ASP A 101 13.09 -18.75 -4.80
N SER A 102 13.31 -18.44 -6.08
CA SER A 102 13.98 -17.22 -6.52
C SER A 102 13.10 -16.45 -7.50
N LEU A 103 12.90 -15.17 -7.22
CA LEU A 103 12.27 -14.26 -8.17
C LEU A 103 13.32 -13.86 -9.21
N ASN A 104 13.08 -14.22 -10.47
CA ASN A 104 14.00 -13.91 -11.56
C ASN A 104 13.59 -12.61 -12.25
N ALA A 105 14.51 -11.66 -12.34
CA ALA A 105 14.36 -10.53 -13.24
C ALA A 105 14.36 -11.02 -14.68
N LYS A 106 13.33 -10.65 -15.45
CA LYS A 106 13.09 -11.10 -16.81
C LYS A 106 13.57 -10.10 -17.85
N SER A 107 13.29 -8.82 -17.66
CA SER A 107 13.61 -7.77 -18.64
C SER A 107 13.53 -6.39 -18.02
N LEU A 108 14.29 -5.45 -18.57
CA LEU A 108 14.02 -4.02 -18.40
C LEU A 108 12.94 -3.62 -19.41
N PHE A 109 11.96 -2.85 -18.96
CA PHE A 109 10.97 -2.27 -19.86
C PHE A 109 10.76 -0.80 -19.54
N TYR A 110 10.42 -0.06 -20.60
CA TYR A 110 10.13 1.35 -20.55
C TYR A 110 8.70 1.55 -21.06
N TYR A 111 7.91 2.25 -20.26
CA TYR A 111 6.58 2.71 -20.64
C TYR A 111 6.60 4.23 -20.66
N GLU A 112 6.11 4.83 -21.74
CA GLU A 112 5.97 6.27 -21.90
C GLU A 112 4.50 6.58 -22.19
N ASP A 113 3.92 7.46 -21.38
CA ASP A 113 2.65 8.12 -21.68
C ASP A 113 2.88 9.64 -21.69
N LYS A 114 1.84 10.42 -22.00
CA LYS A 114 1.92 11.87 -22.22
C LYS A 114 2.43 12.68 -21.02
N GLU A 115 2.28 12.16 -19.81
CA GLU A 115 2.60 12.88 -18.57
C GLU A 115 3.75 12.22 -17.79
N GLU A 116 3.93 10.91 -17.92
CA GLU A 116 4.87 10.13 -17.10
C GLU A 116 5.54 9.04 -17.93
N SER A 117 6.78 8.72 -17.55
CA SER A 117 7.47 7.56 -18.08
C SER A 117 8.11 6.73 -16.97
N PHE A 118 8.07 5.41 -17.14
CA PHE A 118 8.51 4.44 -16.15
C PHE A 118 9.53 3.51 -16.75
N ALA A 119 10.69 3.40 -16.09
CA ALA A 119 11.65 2.33 -16.31
C ALA A 119 11.52 1.32 -15.18
N MET A 120 11.26 0.06 -15.52
CA MET A 120 10.97 -0.99 -14.54
C MET A 120 11.71 -2.28 -14.86
N VAL A 121 12.02 -3.05 -13.81
CA VAL A 121 12.50 -4.42 -13.91
C VAL A 121 11.28 -5.34 -13.85
N ALA A 122 10.99 -6.06 -14.94
CA ALA A 122 9.98 -7.09 -14.92
C ALA A 122 10.49 -8.31 -14.15
N VAL A 123 9.68 -8.86 -13.25
CA VAL A 123 9.95 -10.11 -12.55
C VAL A 123 9.12 -11.22 -13.17
N GLU A 124 9.66 -12.43 -13.23
CA GLU A 124 8.93 -13.61 -13.64
C GLU A 124 7.71 -13.86 -12.72
N LYS A 125 6.55 -14.05 -13.32
CA LYS A 125 5.30 -14.35 -12.61
C LYS A 125 5.26 -15.82 -12.21
N SER A 126 6.11 -16.21 -11.25
CA SER A 126 6.10 -17.57 -10.72
C SER A 126 4.73 -17.88 -10.09
N ASN A 127 4.34 -19.16 -10.08
CA ASN A 127 3.09 -19.58 -9.44
C ASN A 127 3.04 -19.17 -7.96
N PHE A 128 4.21 -19.12 -7.31
CA PHE A 128 4.35 -18.64 -5.95
C PHE A 128 4.03 -17.15 -5.83
N LEU A 129 4.67 -16.30 -6.63
CA LEU A 129 4.45 -14.85 -6.61
C LEU A 129 2.97 -14.51 -6.88
N MET A 130 2.34 -15.23 -7.82
CA MET A 130 0.93 -15.05 -8.12
C MET A 130 0.02 -15.45 -6.96
N LYS A 131 0.28 -16.57 -6.29
CA LYS A 131 -0.48 -16.99 -5.09
C LYS A 131 -0.33 -16.01 -3.93
N LEU A 132 0.88 -15.49 -3.72
CA LEU A 132 1.13 -14.45 -2.72
C LEU A 132 0.31 -13.19 -3.01
N HIS A 133 0.37 -12.71 -4.26
CA HIS A 133 -0.39 -11.55 -4.70
C HIS A 133 -1.91 -11.74 -4.49
N GLU A 134 -2.45 -12.89 -4.87
CA GLU A 134 -3.87 -13.24 -4.67
C GLU A 134 -4.26 -13.26 -3.19
N LYS A 135 -3.45 -13.89 -2.32
CA LYS A 135 -3.73 -13.97 -0.87
C LYS A 135 -3.72 -12.59 -0.21
N ILE A 136 -2.79 -11.70 -0.62
CA ILE A 136 -2.73 -10.33 -0.13
C ILE A 136 -3.97 -9.54 -0.57
N ILE A 137 -4.41 -9.70 -1.83
CA ILE A 137 -5.66 -9.08 -2.30
C ILE A 137 -6.84 -9.55 -1.47
N GLU A 138 -7.01 -10.86 -1.29
CA GLU A 138 -8.12 -11.43 -0.52
C GLU A 138 -8.16 -10.90 0.91
N LEU A 139 -7.00 -10.84 1.56
CA LEU A 139 -6.87 -10.37 2.94
C LEU A 139 -7.21 -8.88 3.10
N ILE A 140 -6.78 -8.04 2.15
CA ILE A 140 -6.89 -6.58 2.25
C ILE A 140 -8.19 -6.06 1.62
N GLN A 141 -8.85 -6.84 0.77
CA GLN A 141 -10.11 -6.48 0.12
C GLN A 141 -11.16 -5.92 1.10
N PRO A 142 -11.40 -6.50 2.30
CA PRO A 142 -12.43 -5.99 3.22
C PRO A 142 -12.19 -4.57 3.72
N TYR A 143 -10.93 -4.12 3.72
CA TYR A 143 -10.52 -2.78 4.18
C TYR A 143 -10.37 -1.78 3.02
N THR A 144 -10.35 -2.27 1.78
CA THR A 144 -10.10 -1.44 0.59
C THR A 144 -11.28 -0.52 0.31
N VAL A 145 -11.01 0.78 0.18
CA VAL A 145 -11.97 1.76 -0.29
C VAL A 145 -11.74 2.08 -1.76
N LYS A 146 -12.83 2.37 -2.48
CA LYS A 146 -12.81 2.51 -3.95
C LYS A 146 -11.94 3.68 -4.44
N ASN A 147 -11.96 4.80 -3.73
CA ASN A 147 -11.31 6.03 -4.15
C ASN A 147 -10.54 6.66 -2.99
N GLY A 148 -9.33 7.12 -3.28
CA GLY A 148 -8.61 8.12 -2.48
C GLY A 148 -8.58 9.46 -3.21
N SER A 149 -7.89 10.42 -2.61
CA SER A 149 -7.59 11.70 -3.25
C SER A 149 -6.11 12.00 -3.09
N GLN A 150 -5.62 13.11 -3.66
CA GLN A 150 -4.21 13.49 -3.50
C GLN A 150 -3.79 13.59 -2.02
N VAL A 151 -4.70 14.00 -1.13
CA VAL A 151 -4.44 14.07 0.32
C VAL A 151 -4.36 12.70 1.00
N SER A 152 -4.74 11.62 0.31
CA SER A 152 -4.59 10.25 0.80
C SER A 152 -3.18 9.72 0.64
N PHE A 153 -2.42 10.26 -0.32
CA PHE A 153 -1.00 9.99 -0.40
C PHE A 153 -0.26 10.76 0.69
N ILE A 154 0.85 10.19 1.16
CA ILE A 154 1.72 10.85 2.12
C ILE A 154 2.13 12.22 1.55
N GLN A 155 1.69 13.29 2.21
CA GLN A 155 1.97 14.67 1.82
C GLN A 155 3.35 15.15 2.32
N THR A 156 3.98 14.41 3.24
CA THR A 156 5.26 14.79 3.88
C THR A 156 6.21 13.60 3.91
N ARG A 157 7.46 13.78 3.44
CA ARG A 157 8.50 12.74 3.29
C ARG A 157 8.49 11.67 4.41
N MET A 158 8.08 10.47 4.00
CA MET A 158 8.19 9.12 4.57
C MET A 158 8.18 8.95 6.11
N GLU A 159 7.08 8.38 6.62
CA GLU A 159 7.10 7.44 7.75
C GLU A 159 6.99 6.02 7.17
N ALA A 160 8.12 5.34 6.97
CA ALA A 160 8.13 3.92 6.65
C ALA A 160 8.02 3.14 7.96
N LEU A 161 6.86 2.53 8.21
CA LEU A 161 6.76 1.49 9.23
C LEU A 161 7.34 0.20 8.63
N SER A 162 8.66 0.06 8.71
CA SER A 162 9.33 -1.21 8.46
C SER A 162 9.06 -2.14 9.64
N VAL A 163 8.18 -3.12 9.47
CA VAL A 163 8.08 -4.24 10.40
C VAL A 163 9.30 -5.12 10.16
N ASN A 164 10.37 -4.85 10.91
CA ASN A 164 11.55 -5.72 10.97
C ASN A 164 11.17 -6.97 11.78
N LEU A 165 10.77 -8.02 11.08
CA LEU A 165 10.62 -9.35 11.66
C LEU A 165 11.97 -10.07 11.52
N LEU A 166 12.79 -9.98 12.58
CA LEU A 166 13.93 -10.87 12.80
C LEU A 166 13.45 -12.30 13.07
#